data_AF-A0A3M1FE84-F1
#
_entry.id   AF-A0A3M1FE84-F1
#
_cell.length_a   1.000
_cell.length_b   1.000
_cell.length_c   1.000
_cell.angle_alpha   90.00
_cell.angle_beta   90.00
_cell.angle_gamma   90.00
#
_symmetry.space_group_name_H-M   'P 1'
#
loop_
_entity.id
_entity.type
_entity.pdbx_description
1 polymer ?
#
loop_
_entity_poly.entity_id
_entity_poly.type
_entity_poly.pdbx_seq_one_letter_code
_entity_poly.pdbx_strand_id
1 'polypeptide(L)' 'MAGRQGGRRAIDILGILEEKTKGNLSKEEEEILTRILTDLRLTYVKVQG' A
#
# COMPACT_ATOMS: atom_id res chain seq x y z
N MET A 1 10.56 -16.85 11.79
CA MET A 1 9.49 -15.84 12.00
C MET A 1 9.96 -14.41 11.64
N ALA A 2 10.57 -14.16 10.47
CA ALA A 2 11.17 -12.85 10.13
C ALA A 2 10.47 -12.08 8.98
N GLY A 3 9.54 -12.68 8.23
CA GLY A 3 8.91 -12.04 7.06
C GLY A 3 7.77 -11.06 7.35
N ARG A 4 7.21 -11.05 8.56
CA ARG A 4 5.94 -10.33 8.86
C ARG A 4 6.08 -8.81 9.01
N GLN A 5 7.28 -8.31 9.26
CA GLN A 5 7.53 -6.87 9.44
C GLN A 5 7.78 -6.12 8.12
N GLY A 6 8.15 -6.83 7.05
CA GLY A 6 8.40 -6.22 5.73
C GLY A 6 7.11 -5.74 5.06
N GLY A 7 6.06 -6.59 5.08
CA GLY A 7 4.77 -6.28 4.45
C GLY A 7 4.07 -5.06 5.06
N ARG A 8 4.05 -4.95 6.39
CA ARG A 8 3.45 -3.79 7.06
C ARG A 8 4.17 -2.49 6.73
N ARG A 9 5.51 -2.50 6.80
CA ARG A 9 6.33 -1.34 6.47
C ARG A 9 6.14 -0.88 5.03
N ALA A 10 6.02 -1.81 4.10
CA ALA A 10 5.72 -1.48 2.70
C ALA A 10 4.36 -0.78 2.56
N ILE A 11 3.31 -1.29 3.22
CA ILE A 11 1.96 -0.67 3.22
C ILE A 11 2.00 0.74 3.82
N ASP A 12 2.70 0.91 4.95
CA ASP A 12 2.79 2.20 5.64
C ASP A 12 3.52 3.24 4.79
N ILE A 13 4.67 2.87 4.20
CA ILE A 13 5.44 3.77 3.32
C ILE A 13 4.64 4.13 2.07
N LEU A 14 3.98 3.16 1.44
CA LEU A 14 3.14 3.41 0.26
C LEU A 14 1.94 4.31 0.59
N GLY A 15 1.33 4.17 1.77
CA GLY A 15 0.27 5.07 2.23
C GLY A 15 0.76 6.50 2.47
N ILE A 16 1.97 6.66 3.02
CA ILE A 16 2.59 7.99 3.16
C ILE A 16 2.88 8.62 1.79
N LEU A 17 3.32 7.81 0.82
CA LEU A 17 3.56 8.29 -0.53
C LEU A 17 2.26 8.71 -1.22
N GLU A 18 1.18 7.93 -1.12
CA GLU A 18 -0.16 8.29 -1.63
C GLU A 18 -0.60 9.66 -1.11
N GLU A 19 -0.50 9.90 0.20
CA GLU A 19 -0.86 11.19 0.79
C GLU A 19 0.07 12.34 0.34
N LYS A 20 1.36 12.07 0.12
CA LYS A 20 2.32 13.09 -0.34
C LYS A 20 2.20 13.39 -1.83
N THR A 21 1.74 12.44 -2.64
CA THR A 21 1.58 12.58 -4.09
C THR A 21 0.16 12.99 -4.49
N LYS A 22 -0.78 13.01 -3.55
CA LYS A 22 -2.16 13.47 -3.76
C LYS A 22 -2.19 14.85 -4.43
N GLY A 23 -2.91 14.95 -5.55
CA GLY A 23 -2.98 16.16 -6.37
C GLY A 23 -1.83 16.34 -7.38
N ASN A 24 -0.77 15.52 -7.31
CA ASN A 24 0.29 15.43 -8.34
C ASN A 24 0.11 14.21 -9.26
N LEU A 25 -0.75 13.27 -8.89
CA LEU A 25 -1.07 12.09 -9.69
C LEU A 25 -2.17 12.41 -10.68
N SER A 26 -2.06 11.85 -11.88
CA SER A 26 -3.20 11.70 -12.77
C SER A 26 -4.23 10.74 -12.17
N LYS A 27 -5.46 10.82 -12.65
CA LYS A 27 -6.56 9.96 -12.16
C LYS A 27 -6.26 8.47 -12.30
N GLU A 28 -5.59 8.09 -13.38
CA GLU A 28 -5.16 6.70 -13.63
C GLU A 28 -4.07 6.26 -12.64
N GLU A 29 -3.09 7.11 -12.35
CA GLU A 29 -2.04 6.80 -11.36
C GLU A 29 -2.61 6.68 -9.95
N GLU A 30 -3.58 7.52 -9.58
CA GLU A 30 -4.29 7.44 -8.30
C GLU A 30 -5.07 6.12 -8.19
N GLU A 31 -5.85 5.75 -9.21
CA GLU A 31 -6.60 4.48 -9.23
C GLU A 31 -5.67 3.26 -9.13
N ILE A 32 -4.54 3.26 -9.84
CA ILE A 32 -3.55 2.18 -9.78
C ILE A 32 -2.94 2.09 -8.38
N LEU A 33 -2.52 3.23 -7.81
CA LEU A 33 -1.88 3.28 -6.49
C LEU A 33 -2.83 2.78 -5.38
N THR A 34 -4.08 3.24 -5.39
CA THR A 34 -5.10 2.80 -4.43
C THR A 34 -5.39 1.30 -4.58
N ARG A 35 -5.42 0.77 -5.81
CA ARG A 35 -5.63 -0.67 -6.06
C ARG A 35 -4.48 -1.52 -5.51
N ILE A 36 -3.23 -1.13 -5.76
CA ILE A 36 -2.04 -1.81 -5.24
C ILE A 36 -2.05 -1.80 -3.70
N LEU A 37 -2.32 -0.65 -3.08
CA LEU A 37 -2.39 -0.52 -1.62
C LEU A 37 -3.48 -1.42 -1.01
N THR A 38 -4.64 -1.49 -1.66
CA THR A 38 -5.75 -2.34 -1.23
C THR A 38 -5.38 -3.82 -1.30
N ASP A 39 -4.80 -4.26 -2.41
CA ASP A 39 -4.39 -5.66 -2.60
C ASP A 39 -3.28 -6.07 -1.61
N LEU A 40 -2.31 -5.18 -1.36
CA LEU A 40 -1.26 -5.40 -0.37
C LEU A 40 -1.83 -5.50 1.04
N ARG A 41 -2.77 -4.62 1.43
CA ARG A 41 -3.44 -4.67 2.75
C ARG A 41 -4.20 -5.98 2.94
N LEU A 42 -4.99 -6.39 1.95
CA LEU A 42 -5.76 -7.64 2.00
C LEU A 42 -4.84 -8.86 2.08
N THR A 43 -3.78 -8.89 1.27
CA THR A 43 -2.80 -9.98 1.28
C THR A 43 -2.07 -10.04 2.62
N TYR A 44 -1.68 -8.89 3.17
CA TYR A 44 -1.05 -8.84 4.48
C TYR A 44 -1.96 -9.36 5.59
N VAL A 45 -3.23 -8.96 5.63
CA VAL A 45 -4.21 -9.46 6.60
C VAL A 45 -4.41 -10.97 6.47
N LYS A 46 -4.55 -11.49 5.24
CA LYS A 46 -4.67 -12.94 4.97
C LYS A 46 -3.47 -13.76 5.42
N VAL A 47 -2.27 -13.18 5.40
CA VAL A 47 -1.02 -13.84 5.82
C VAL A 47 -0.72 -13.62 7.31
N GLN A 48 -1.34 -12.62 7.96
CA GLN A 48 -1.24 -12.41 9.41
C GLN A 48 -2.25 -13.24 10.21
N GLY A 49 -3.42 -13.55 9.65
CA GLY A 49 -4.41 -14.47 10.22
C GLY A 49 -4.00 -15.93 10.08
#